data_AF-A0A227J0S7-F1
#
_entry.id   AF-A0A227J0S7-F1
#
_cell.length_a   1.000
_cell.length_b   1.000
_cell.length_c   1.000
_cell.angle_alpha   90.00
_cell.angle_beta   90.00
_cell.angle_gamma   90.00
#
_symmetry.space_group_name_H-M   'P 1'
#
loop_
_entity.id
_entity.type
_entity.pdbx_description
1 polymer ?
#
loop_
_entity_poly.entity_id
_entity_poly.type
_entity_poly.pdbx_seq_one_letter_code
_entity_poly.pdbx_strand_id
1 'polypeptide(L)'
;AIEQKAKCLETLADLMEANLAELVAICHQEAGKTIHDSIDEVREAVDFCRYYAKQAQNLQPFELEGFDGVKRISSREGLGVFVCIS
;
A
#
# COMPACT_ATOMS: atom_id res chain seq x y z
N ALA A 1 3.37 -4.20 15.08
CA ALA A 1 2.84 -5.02 13.96
C ALA A 1 2.42 -4.15 12.76
N ILE A 2 1.50 -3.19 12.92
CA ILE A 2 1.05 -2.30 11.83
C ILE A 2 2.22 -1.48 11.26
N GLU A 3 3.02 -0.85 12.12
CA GLU A 3 4.19 -0.06 11.70
C GLU A 3 5.24 -0.87 10.93
N GLN A 4 5.51 -2.11 11.37
CA GLN A 4 6.41 -3.01 10.66
C GLN A 4 5.89 -3.35 9.25
N LYS A 5 4.58 -3.57 9.10
CA LYS A 5 3.96 -3.80 7.79
C LYS A 5 4.01 -2.57 6.90
N ALA A 6 3.77 -1.38 7.46
CA ALA A 6 3.91 -0.12 6.73
C ALA A 6 5.35 0.07 6.23
N LYS A 7 6.35 -0.21 7.08
CA LYS A 7 7.77 -0.16 6.69
C LYS A 7 8.12 -1.14 5.56
N CYS A 8 7.50 -2.32 5.51
CA CYS A 8 7.68 -3.24 4.39
C CYS A 8 7.19 -2.63 3.06
N LEU A 9 6.07 -1.92 3.07
CA LEU A 9 5.56 -1.23 1.88
C LEU A 9 6.47 -0.06 1.47
N GLU A 10 6.97 0.73 2.42
CA GLU A 10 7.94 1.79 2.14
C GLU A 10 9.23 1.23 1.52
N THR A 11 9.75 0.12 2.09
CA THR A 11 10.95 -0.55 1.57
C THR A 11 10.72 -1.07 0.15
N LEU A 12 9.53 -1.62 -0.14
CA LEU A 12 9.19 -2.08 -1.48
C LEU A 12 9.14 -0.91 -2.47
N ALA A 13 8.52 0.21 -2.09
CA ALA A 13 8.48 1.42 -2.92
C ALA A 13 9.90 1.91 -3.27
N ASP A 14 10.79 1.98 -2.29
CA ASP A 14 12.17 2.42 -2.50
C ASP A 14 12.93 1.47 -3.44
N LEU A 15 12.71 0.15 -3.31
CA LEU A 15 13.30 -0.85 -4.20
C LEU A 15 12.74 -0.73 -5.63
N MET A 16 11.44 -0.47 -5.79
CA MET A 16 10.83 -0.28 -7.11
C MET A 16 11.38 0.97 -7.81
N GLU A 17 11.55 2.09 -7.08
CA GLU A 17 12.16 3.29 -7.65
C GLU A 17 13.65 3.08 -8.00
N ALA A 18 14.41 2.40 -7.12
CA ALA A 18 15.81 2.08 -7.38
C ALA A 18 16.00 1.21 -8.63
N ASN A 19 15.00 0.39 -8.98
CA ASN A 19 14.99 -0.50 -10.13
C ASN A 19 14.02 -0.06 -11.24
N LEU A 20 13.65 1.23 -11.28
CA LEU A 20 12.64 1.76 -12.22
C LEU A 20 12.91 1.37 -13.67
N ALA A 21 14.15 1.52 -14.15
CA ALA A 21 14.49 1.26 -15.54
C ALA A 21 14.28 -0.22 -15.94
N GLU A 22 14.59 -1.15 -15.05
CA GLU A 22 14.38 -2.58 -15.27
C GLU A 22 12.88 -2.92 -15.30
N LEU A 23 12.12 -2.40 -14.33
CA LEU A 23 10.68 -2.62 -14.26
C LEU A 23 9.94 -2.03 -15.47
N VAL A 24 10.34 -0.84 -15.94
CA VAL A 24 9.82 -0.22 -17.16
C VAL A 24 10.12 -1.09 -18.39
N ALA A 25 11.32 -1.66 -18.48
CA ALA A 25 11.68 -2.56 -19.58
C ALA A 25 10.82 -3.83 -19.58
N ILE A 26 10.56 -4.42 -18.40
CA ILE A 26 9.67 -5.58 -18.25
C ILE A 26 8.24 -5.24 -18.69
N CYS A 27 7.68 -4.11 -18.23
CA CYS A 27 6.34 -3.67 -18.65
C CYS A 27 6.23 -3.49 -20.16
N HIS A 28 7.26 -2.93 -20.79
CA HIS A 28 7.30 -2.77 -22.23
C HIS A 28 7.39 -4.12 -22.96
N GLN A 29 8.27 -5.02 -22.51
CA GLN A 29 8.54 -6.30 -23.19
C GLN A 29 7.41 -7.31 -23.04
N GLU A 30 6.81 -7.41 -21.85
CA GLU A 30 5.80 -8.43 -21.57
C GLU A 30 4.39 -7.99 -21.95
N ALA A 31 4.03 -6.74 -21.61
CA ALA A 31 2.68 -6.21 -21.83
C ALA A 31 2.56 -5.33 -23.07
N GLY A 32 3.67 -5.03 -23.77
CA GLY A 32 3.66 -4.18 -24.95
C GLY A 32 3.33 -2.71 -24.68
N LYS A 33 3.40 -2.27 -23.41
CA LYS A 33 3.11 -0.88 -23.00
C LYS A 33 4.09 0.09 -23.65
N THR A 34 3.68 1.34 -23.91
CA THR A 34 4.68 2.35 -24.31
C THR A 34 5.65 2.62 -23.15
N ILE A 35 6.80 3.23 -23.43
CA ILE A 35 7.76 3.59 -22.38
C ILE A 35 7.12 4.53 -21.34
N HIS A 36 6.31 5.49 -21.80
CA HIS A 36 5.61 6.42 -20.90
C HIS A 36 4.58 5.70 -20.04
N ASP A 37 3.73 4.85 -20.62
CA ASP A 37 2.74 4.08 -19.84
C ASP A 37 3.43 3.13 -18.84
N SER A 38 4.57 2.56 -19.22
CA SER A 38 5.36 1.70 -18.33
C SER A 38 5.95 2.46 -17.14
N ILE A 39 6.42 3.71 -17.36
CA ILE A 39 6.88 4.58 -16.28
C ILE A 39 5.72 4.91 -15.34
N ASP A 40 4.57 5.28 -15.90
CA ASP A 40 3.39 5.64 -15.12
C ASP A 40 2.89 4.46 -14.27
N GLU A 41 2.92 3.23 -14.81
CA GLU A 41 2.56 2.02 -14.08
C GLU A 41 3.46 1.79 -12.85
N VAL A 42 4.78 1.87 -13.03
CA VAL A 42 5.72 1.64 -11.92
C VAL A 42 5.55 2.72 -10.86
N ARG A 43 5.30 3.97 -11.28
CA ARG A 43 5.02 5.07 -10.36
C ARG A 43 3.71 4.87 -9.59
N GLU A 44 2.66 4.40 -10.24
CA GLU A 44 1.39 4.10 -9.59
C GLU A 44 1.56 2.99 -8.54
N ALA A 45 2.31 1.94 -8.85
CA ALA A 45 2.60 0.87 -7.90
C ALA A 45 3.42 1.35 -6.68
N VAL A 46 4.39 2.25 -6.91
CA VAL A 46 5.12 2.96 -5.83
C VAL A 46 4.16 3.81 -4.99
N ASP A 47 3.27 4.56 -5.64
CA ASP A 47 2.30 5.42 -4.98
C ASP A 47 1.33 4.61 -4.12
N PHE A 48 0.86 3.45 -4.57
CA PHE A 48 0.04 2.54 -3.75
C PHE A 48 0.77 2.10 -2.49
N CYS A 49 2.03 1.68 -2.61
CA CYS A 49 2.84 1.26 -1.47
C CYS A 49 2.97 2.39 -0.43
N ARG A 50 3.36 3.59 -0.88
CA ARG A 50 3.54 4.75 0.00
C ARG A 50 2.24 5.25 0.60
N TYR A 51 1.18 5.30 -0.19
CA TYR A 51 -0.14 5.71 0.26
C TYR A 51 -0.63 4.78 1.37
N TYR A 52 -0.64 3.47 1.13
CA TYR A 52 -1.14 2.52 2.12
C TYR A 52 -0.24 2.39 3.36
N ALA A 53 1.08 2.57 3.22
CA ALA A 53 1.97 2.70 4.37
C ALA A 53 1.55 3.90 5.26
N LYS A 54 1.27 5.06 4.66
CA LYS A 54 0.82 6.24 5.39
C LYS A 54 -0.57 6.04 6.02
N GLN A 55 -1.47 5.32 5.36
CA GLN A 55 -2.80 5.00 5.91
C GLN A 55 -2.74 4.13 7.18
N ALA A 56 -1.62 3.49 7.49
CA ALA A 56 -1.44 2.69 8.69
C ALA A 56 -1.70 3.47 10.00
N GLN A 57 -1.50 4.79 9.99
CA GLN A 57 -1.81 5.67 11.14
C GLN A 57 -3.32 5.75 11.41
N ASN A 58 -4.14 5.63 10.36
CA ASN A 58 -5.61 5.68 10.47
C ASN A 58 -6.22 4.34 10.94
N LEU A 59 -5.39 3.31 11.13
CA LEU A 59 -5.81 1.99 11.60
C LEU A 59 -5.60 1.79 13.10
N GLN A 60 -5.06 2.78 13.81
CA GLN A 60 -4.86 2.70 15.25
C GLN A 60 -6.20 2.66 15.99
N PRO A 61 -6.30 1.94 17.12
CA PRO A 61 -7.48 1.97 17.95
C PRO A 61 -7.81 3.39 18.41
N PHE A 62 -9.08 3.74 18.44
CA PHE A 62 -9.54 5.04 18.89
C PHE A 62 -10.77 4.91 19.80
N GLU A 63 -10.94 5.89 20.67
CA GLU A 63 -12.06 5.95 21.60
C GLU A 63 -13.27 6.63 20.95
N LEU A 64 -14.45 6.06 21.17
CA LEU A 64 -15.74 6.55 20.73
C LEU A 64 -16.63 6.74 21.95
N GLU A 65 -17.22 7.92 22.10
CA GLU A 65 -18.27 8.17 23.09
C GLU A 65 -19.64 8.02 22.42
N GLY A 66 -20.45 7.10 22.94
CA GLY A 66 -21.82 6.91 22.47
C GLY A 66 -22.76 8.01 22.96
N PHE A 67 -23.95 8.11 22.35
CA PHE A 67 -25.00 9.02 22.81
C PHE A 67 -25.52 8.70 24.22
N ASP A 68 -25.22 7.50 24.72
CA ASP A 68 -25.46 7.07 26.10
C ASP A 68 -24.37 7.54 27.09
N GLY A 69 -23.37 8.30 26.61
CA GLY A 69 -22.19 8.71 27.38
C GLY A 69 -21.20 7.56 27.64
N VAL A 70 -21.43 6.38 27.07
CA VAL A 70 -20.57 5.21 27.29
C VAL A 70 -19.43 5.22 26.27
N LYS A 71 -18.21 5.24 26.80
CA LYS A 71 -16.96 5.15 26.03
C LYS A 71 -16.68 3.73 25.57
N ARG A 72 -16.29 3.58 24.31
CA ARG A 72 -15.98 2.31 23.66
C ARG A 72 -14.69 2.45 22.87
N ILE A 73 -13.88 1.38 22.81
CA ILE A 73 -12.69 1.35 21.97
C ILE A 73 -13.07 0.67 20.66
N SER A 74 -12.82 1.34 19.54
CA SER A 74 -12.88 0.75 18.21
C SER A 74 -11.47 0.36 17.78
N SER A 75 -11.29 -0.90 17.40
CA SER A 75 -10.05 -1.45 16.85
C SER A 75 -10.32 -2.14 15.51
N ARG A 76 -9.26 -2.40 14.76
CA ARG A 76 -9.30 -3.07 13.45
C ARG A 76 -8.34 -4.24 13.44
N GLU A 77 -8.76 -5.35 12.84
CA GLU A 77 -7.97 -6.56 12.70
C GLU A 77 -8.04 -7.10 11.26
N GLY A 78 -7.04 -7.91 10.89
CA GLY A 78 -7.05 -8.57 9.59
C GLY A 78 -8.12 -9.66 9.55
N LEU A 79 -8.85 -9.76 8.43
CA LEU A 79 -9.94 -10.74 8.27
C LEU A 79 -9.43 -12.17 7.98
N GLY A 80 -8.13 -12.35 7.74
CA GLY A 80 -7.52 -13.65 7.44
C GLY A 80 -6.94 -13.72 6.03
N VAL A 81 -7.18 -14.83 5.34
CA VAL A 81 -6.63 -15.09 4.00
C VAL A 81 -7.41 -14.30 2.94
N PHE A 82 -6.68 -13.56 2.10
CA PHE A 82 -7.22 -12.87 0.93
C PHE A 82 -6.69 -13.51 -0.35
N VAL A 83 -7.57 -13.68 -1.34
CA VAL A 83 -7.20 -14.08 -2.70
C VAL A 83 -7.13 -12.81 -3.56
N CYS A 84 -5.98 -12.56 -4.18
CA CYS A 84 -5.78 -11.45 -5.10
C CYS A 84 -5.67 -12.03 -6.53
N ILE A 85 -6.55 -11.59 -7.43
CA ILE A 85 -6.54 -11.95 -8.86
C ILE A 85 -6.38 -10.65 -9.63
N SER A 86 -5.28 -10.53 -10.38
CA SER A 86 -4.87 -9.35 -11.15
C SER A 86 -4.74 -9.70 -12.62
#